data_AF-A0AA38LF11-F1
#
_entry.id   AF-A0AA38LF11-F1
#
_cell.length_a   1.000
_cell.length_b   1.000
_cell.length_c   1.000
_cell.angle_alpha   90.00
_cell.angle_beta   90.00
_cell.angle_gamma   90.00
#
_symmetry.space_group_name_H-M   'P 1'
#
loop_
_entity.id
_entity.type
_entity.pdbx_description
1 polymer ?
#
loop_
_entity_poly.entity_id
_entity_poly.type
_entity_poly.pdbx_seq_one_letter_code
_entity_poly.pdbx_strand_id
1 'polypeptide(L)'
;IIFAGGWAVLKQMKKADLNPNAETYSYLINHAKSLKEAVKYYKKIQRLNIPLSKHVFMAIINIFVKYDELSKAKEVVKDQRILDKYLIEIKSALITALASHGRVSEAFEIYDDIKQVGDIPEPKAIVSLI
;
A
#
# COMPACT_ATOMS: atom_id res chain seq x y z
N ILE A 1 -27.37 -12.75 -5.13
CA ILE A 1 -26.69 -11.52 -5.60
C ILE A 1 -25.19 -11.77 -5.51
N ILE A 2 -24.54 -12.10 -6.63
CA ILE A 2 -23.16 -12.64 -6.63
C ILE A 2 -22.15 -11.49 -6.66
N PHE A 3 -21.44 -11.26 -5.55
CA PHE A 3 -20.32 -10.33 -5.53
C PHE A 3 -19.10 -10.90 -6.26
N ALA A 4 -19.03 -10.71 -7.58
CA ALA A 4 -17.84 -10.94 -8.41
C ALA A 4 -16.84 -9.75 -8.31
N GLY A 5 -16.57 -9.30 -7.08
CA GLY A 5 -16.28 -7.91 -6.67
C GLY A 5 -14.97 -7.22 -7.06
N GLY A 6 -14.22 -7.66 -8.06
CA GLY A 6 -13.04 -6.91 -8.55
C GLY A 6 -12.45 -7.46 -9.84
N TRP A 7 -12.31 -8.78 -9.92
CA TRP A 7 -11.92 -9.46 -11.16
C TRP A 7 -12.92 -9.27 -12.29
N ALA A 8 -14.22 -9.19 -11.98
CA ALA A 8 -15.23 -8.90 -12.99
C ALA A 8 -15.08 -7.48 -13.55
N VAL A 9 -14.76 -6.50 -12.70
CA VAL A 9 -14.51 -5.11 -13.13
C VAL A 9 -13.31 -5.07 -14.08
N LEU A 10 -12.19 -5.73 -13.72
CA LEU A 10 -11.03 -5.83 -14.61
C LEU A 10 -11.37 -6.49 -15.95
N LYS A 11 -12.24 -7.50 -15.96
CA LYS A 11 -12.69 -8.17 -17.20
C LYS A 11 -13.59 -7.27 -18.03
N GLN A 12 -14.48 -6.49 -17.41
CA GLN A 12 -15.37 -5.55 -18.08
C GLN A 12 -14.59 -4.39 -18.69
N MET A 13 -13.63 -3.81 -17.96
CA MET A 13 -12.75 -2.76 -18.50
C MET A 13 -12.07 -3.21 -19.79
N LYS A 14 -11.45 -4.40 -19.78
CA LYS A 14 -10.82 -4.97 -20.97
C LYS A 14 -11.80 -5.19 -22.13
N LYS A 15 -13.04 -5.63 -21.85
CA LYS A 15 -14.07 -5.80 -22.89
C LYS A 15 -14.51 -4.46 -23.49
N ALA A 16 -14.43 -3.38 -22.72
CA ALA A 16 -14.74 -2.03 -23.15
C ALA A 16 -13.50 -1.29 -23.72
N ASP A 17 -12.41 -2.00 -24.00
CA ASP A 17 -11.12 -1.45 -24.46
C ASP A 17 -10.50 -0.40 -23.52
N LEU A 18 -10.86 -0.46 -22.24
CA LEU A 18 -10.28 0.34 -21.16
C LEU A 18 -9.18 -0.45 -20.45
N ASN A 19 -7.99 0.15 -20.35
CA ASN A 19 -6.85 -0.47 -19.69
C ASN A 19 -6.82 -0.11 -18.20
N PRO A 20 -6.88 -1.11 -17.28
CA PRO A 20 -6.65 -0.87 -15.86
C PRO A 20 -5.28 -0.23 -15.62
N ASN A 21 -5.24 0.82 -14.82
CA ASN A 21 -4.02 1.55 -14.48
C ASN A 21 -3.65 1.38 -12.99
N ALA A 22 -2.59 2.04 -12.54
CA ALA A 22 -2.13 1.98 -11.15
C ALA A 22 -3.23 2.31 -10.14
N GLU A 23 -4.03 3.35 -10.40
CA GLU A 23 -5.13 3.76 -9.52
C GLU A 23 -6.24 2.70 -9.45
N THR A 24 -6.55 2.04 -10.57
CA THR A 24 -7.49 0.91 -10.59
C THR A 24 -7.03 -0.21 -9.64
N TYR A 25 -5.75 -0.57 -9.67
CA TYR A 25 -5.21 -1.62 -8.80
C TYR A 25 -5.07 -1.17 -7.35
N SER A 26 -4.70 0.09 -7.09
CA SER A 26 -4.69 0.67 -5.73
C SER A 26 -6.08 0.51 -5.09
N TYR A 27 -7.13 0.86 -5.82
CA TYR A 27 -8.51 0.69 -5.36
C TYR A 27 -8.85 -0.78 -5.08
N LEU A 28 -8.54 -1.69 -6.02
CA LEU A 28 -8.80 -3.12 -5.86
C LEU A 28 -8.04 -3.77 -4.70
N ILE A 29 -6.81 -3.32 -4.43
CA ILE A 29 -6.01 -3.82 -3.30
C ILE A 29 -6.64 -3.38 -1.98
N ASN A 30 -7.00 -2.10 -1.83
CA ASN A 30 -7.63 -1.58 -0.61
C ASN A 30 -8.97 -2.25 -0.28
N HIS A 31 -9.73 -2.64 -1.31
CA HIS A 31 -11.07 -3.25 -1.17
C HIS A 31 -11.06 -4.77 -1.33
N ALA A 32 -9.90 -5.40 -1.35
CA ALA A 32 -9.79 -6.85 -1.41
C ALA A 32 -10.40 -7.48 -0.15
N LYS A 33 -11.11 -8.60 -0.32
CA LYS A 33 -11.80 -9.30 0.78
C LYS A 33 -10.86 -10.17 1.62
N SER A 34 -9.64 -10.39 1.15
CA SER A 34 -8.63 -11.21 1.81
C SER A 34 -7.23 -10.76 1.41
N LEU A 35 -6.25 -11.05 2.27
CA LEU A 35 -4.83 -10.88 1.96
C LEU A 35 -4.45 -11.58 0.64
N LYS A 36 -4.93 -12.81 0.44
CA LYS A 36 -4.67 -13.60 -0.78
C LYS A 36 -5.18 -12.89 -2.03
N GLU A 37 -6.34 -12.23 -1.96
CA GLU A 37 -6.89 -11.48 -3.07
C GLU A 37 -6.09 -10.19 -3.35
N ALA A 38 -5.78 -9.41 -2.31
CA ALA A 38 -4.96 -8.20 -2.43
C ALA A 38 -3.60 -8.49 -3.07
N VAL A 39 -2.90 -9.52 -2.59
CA VAL A 39 -1.61 -9.94 -3.13
C VAL A 39 -1.73 -10.41 -4.58
N LYS A 40 -2.85 -11.03 -4.98
CA LYS A 40 -3.08 -11.38 -6.39
C LYS A 40 -3.22 -10.13 -7.27
N TYR A 41 -3.92 -9.09 -6.82
CA TYR A 41 -3.98 -7.82 -7.55
C TYR A 41 -2.60 -7.16 -7.64
N TYR A 42 -1.85 -7.12 -6.54
CA TYR A 42 -0.50 -6.56 -6.49
C TYR A 42 0.49 -7.30 -7.41
N LYS A 43 0.48 -8.63 -7.41
CA LYS A 43 1.28 -9.42 -8.35
C LYS A 43 0.85 -9.22 -9.81
N LYS A 44 -0.44 -9.01 -10.06
CA LYS A 44 -0.96 -8.83 -11.41
C LYS A 44 -0.51 -7.49 -12.02
N ILE A 45 -0.58 -6.39 -11.28
CA ILE A 45 -0.10 -5.09 -11.80
C ILE A 45 1.40 -5.15 -12.14
N GLN A 46 2.20 -5.82 -11.31
CA GLN A 46 3.62 -6.04 -11.57
C GLN A 46 3.87 -6.89 -12.82
N ARG A 47 3.14 -8.01 -12.98
CA ARG A 47 3.27 -8.88 -14.17
C ARG A 47 2.85 -8.21 -15.48
N LEU A 48 1.96 -7.22 -15.40
CA LEU A 48 1.54 -6.42 -16.55
C LEU A 48 2.51 -5.27 -16.85
N ASN A 49 3.61 -5.13 -16.08
CA ASN A 49 4.57 -4.04 -16.19
C ASN A 49 3.93 -2.65 -16.15
N ILE A 50 2.80 -2.52 -15.46
CA ILE A 50 2.18 -1.21 -15.23
C ILE A 50 2.99 -0.53 -14.12
N PRO A 51 3.47 0.72 -14.32
CA PRO A 51 4.20 1.45 -13.29
C PRO A 51 3.39 1.56 -12.00
N LEU A 52 4.02 1.22 -10.87
CA LEU A 52 3.38 1.31 -9.56
C LEU A 52 3.32 2.78 -9.13
N SER A 53 2.14 3.25 -8.72
CA SER A 53 2.01 4.57 -8.08
C SER A 53 2.24 4.47 -6.57
N LYS A 54 2.51 5.61 -5.92
CA LYS A 54 2.58 5.68 -4.45
C LYS A 54 1.36 5.07 -3.76
N HIS A 55 0.16 5.26 -4.34
CA HIS A 55 -1.08 4.72 -3.78
C HIS A 55 -1.11 3.19 -3.80
N VAL A 56 -0.48 2.53 -4.80
CA VAL A 56 -0.38 1.07 -4.83
C VAL A 56 0.51 0.57 -3.69
N PHE A 57 1.64 1.24 -3.42
CA PHE A 57 2.52 0.90 -2.30
C PHE A 57 1.83 1.10 -0.95
N MET A 58 1.15 2.24 -0.75
CA MET A 58 0.38 2.50 0.46
C MET A 58 -0.75 1.48 0.66
N ALA A 59 -1.47 1.13 -0.41
CA ALA A 59 -2.55 0.15 -0.37
C ALA A 59 -2.05 -1.23 0.10
N ILE A 60 -0.92 -1.70 -0.45
CA ILE A 60 -0.40 -3.01 -0.07
C ILE A 60 0.22 -3.01 1.34
N ILE A 61 0.82 -1.89 1.78
CA ILE A 61 1.26 -1.69 3.18
C ILE A 61 0.07 -1.83 4.13
N ASN A 62 -1.02 -1.09 3.88
CA ASN A 62 -2.22 -1.15 4.71
C ASN A 62 -2.77 -2.57 4.81
N ILE A 63 -2.78 -3.31 3.70
CA ILE A 63 -3.21 -4.71 3.68
C ILE A 63 -2.26 -5.59 4.51
N PHE A 64 -0.95 -5.48 4.33
CA PHE A 64 -0.02 -6.31 5.10
C PHE A 64 -0.12 -6.04 6.60
N VAL A 65 -0.19 -4.78 7.02
CA VAL A 65 -0.37 -4.42 8.44
C VAL A 65 -1.71 -4.95 8.98
N LYS A 66 -2.80 -4.77 8.23
CA LYS A 66 -4.14 -5.28 8.60
C LYS A 66 -4.19 -6.79 8.86
N TYR A 67 -3.37 -7.55 8.13
CA TYR A 67 -3.29 -9.01 8.26
C TYR A 67 -2.05 -9.48 9.03
N ASP A 68 -1.44 -8.60 9.83
CA ASP A 68 -0.31 -8.90 10.72
C ASP A 68 1.00 -9.33 10.03
N GLU A 69 1.13 -9.04 8.73
CA GLU A 69 2.29 -9.38 7.90
C GLU A 69 3.35 -8.27 7.94
N LEU A 70 3.79 -7.89 9.15
CA LEU A 70 4.59 -6.68 9.36
C LEU A 70 5.93 -6.69 8.63
N SER A 71 6.60 -7.83 8.58
CA SER A 71 7.87 -7.97 7.84
C SER A 71 7.67 -7.63 6.36
N LYS A 72 6.58 -8.08 5.75
CA LYS A 72 6.24 -7.75 4.35
C LYS A 72 5.90 -6.27 4.20
N ALA A 73 5.19 -5.67 5.16
CA ALA A 73 4.92 -4.23 5.14
C ALA A 73 6.22 -3.39 5.17
N LYS A 74 7.18 -3.76 6.03
CA LYS A 74 8.52 -3.13 6.10
C LYS A 74 9.38 -3.41 4.86
N GLU A 75 9.18 -4.51 4.16
CA GLU A 75 9.85 -4.79 2.87
C GLU A 75 9.32 -3.90 1.75
N VAL A 76 8.03 -3.56 1.73
CA VAL A 76 7.45 -2.73 0.67
C VAL A 76 8.12 -1.36 0.59
N VAL A 77 8.47 -0.74 1.73
CA VAL A 77 9.15 0.57 1.73
C VAL A 77 10.60 0.53 1.25
N LYS A 78 11.16 -0.66 1.02
CA LYS A 78 12.50 -0.89 0.47
C LYS A 78 12.49 -1.19 -1.04
N ASP A 79 11.31 -1.14 -1.66
CA ASP A 79 11.14 -1.43 -3.08
C ASP A 79 11.83 -0.36 -3.94
N GLN A 80 12.81 -0.78 -4.74
CA GLN A 80 13.64 0.10 -5.58
C GLN A 80 12.85 0.83 -6.69
N ARG A 81 11.58 0.47 -6.90
CA ARG A 81 10.69 1.16 -7.84
C ARG A 81 10.02 2.40 -7.23
N ILE A 82 10.16 2.61 -5.93
CA ILE A 82 9.68 3.83 -5.26
C ILE A 82 10.58 4.99 -5.67
N LEU A 83 9.98 6.08 -6.15
CA LEU A 83 10.70 7.33 -6.39
C LEU A 83 10.98 8.03 -5.06
N ASP A 84 12.18 8.59 -4.91
CA ASP A 84 12.63 9.28 -3.68
C ASP A 84 11.61 10.30 -3.16
N LYS A 85 11.03 11.09 -4.08
CA LYS A 85 10.00 12.11 -3.75
C LYS A 85 8.73 11.53 -3.09
N TYR A 86 8.48 10.23 -3.18
CA TYR A 86 7.33 9.55 -2.57
C TYR A 86 7.71 8.69 -1.36
N LEU A 87 9.00 8.50 -1.07
CA LEU A 87 9.46 7.59 -0.03
C LEU A 87 8.96 8.02 1.36
N ILE A 88 9.07 9.32 1.70
CA ILE A 88 8.61 9.84 2.99
C ILE A 88 7.09 9.72 3.14
N GLU A 89 6.33 9.96 2.07
CA GLU A 89 4.88 9.78 2.05
C GLU A 89 4.49 8.32 2.33
N ILE A 90 5.16 7.38 1.66
CA ILE A 90 4.88 5.94 1.81
C ILE A 90 5.31 5.44 3.20
N LYS A 91 6.47 5.88 3.72
CA LYS A 91 6.88 5.55 5.09
C LYS A 91 5.91 6.15 6.13
N SER A 92 5.40 7.35 5.89
CA SER A 92 4.37 7.97 6.73
C SER A 92 3.07 7.16 6.74
N ALA A 93 2.66 6.61 5.59
CA ALA A 93 1.54 5.69 5.53
C ALA A 93 1.78 4.39 6.33
N LEU A 94 3.02 3.87 6.34
CA LEU A 94 3.39 2.73 7.19
C LEU A 94 3.27 3.06 8.68
N ILE A 95 3.74 4.24 9.12
CA ILE A 95 3.58 4.71 10.51
C ILE A 95 2.09 4.74 10.88
N THR A 96 1.27 5.41 10.08
CA THR A 96 -0.18 5.49 10.33
C THR A 96 -0.83 4.12 10.38
N ALA A 97 -0.49 3.22 9.46
CA ALA A 97 -1.04 1.88 9.44
C ALA A 97 -0.66 1.08 10.68
N LEU A 98 0.61 1.12 11.10
CA LEU A 98 1.08 0.42 12.29
C LEU A 98 0.40 0.94 13.55
N ALA A 99 0.39 2.26 13.72
CA ALA A 99 -0.20 2.88 14.90
C ALA A 99 -1.71 2.61 15.02
N SER A 100 -2.44 2.66 13.90
CA SER A 100 -3.88 2.35 13.89
C SER A 100 -4.22 0.89 14.20
N HIS A 101 -3.23 -0.02 14.15
CA HIS A 101 -3.36 -1.44 14.51
C HIS A 101 -2.66 -1.77 15.83
N GLY A 102 -2.38 -0.76 16.67
CA GLY A 102 -1.79 -0.93 18.00
C GLY A 102 -0.30 -1.26 18.00
N ARG A 103 0.38 -1.18 16.85
CA ARG A 103 1.81 -1.44 16.69
C ARG A 103 2.64 -0.17 16.82
N VAL A 104 2.44 0.52 17.94
CA VAL A 104 3.00 1.85 18.19
C VAL A 104 4.52 1.80 18.29
N SER A 105 5.10 0.75 18.88
CA SER A 105 6.57 0.59 18.96
C SER A 105 7.20 0.52 17.58
N GLU A 106 6.67 -0.33 16.69
CA GLU A 106 7.16 -0.44 15.32
C GLU A 106 6.89 0.84 14.51
N ALA A 107 5.82 1.58 14.83
CA ALA A 107 5.54 2.87 14.21
C ALA A 107 6.59 3.93 14.60
N PHE A 108 7.04 3.96 15.86
CA PHE A 108 8.12 4.83 16.32
C PHE A 108 9.47 4.49 15.68
N GLU A 109 9.79 3.21 15.46
CA GLU A 109 11.01 2.83 14.72
C GLU A 109 11.06 3.50 13.33
N ILE A 110 9.95 3.47 12.59
CA ILE A 110 9.88 4.08 11.26
C ILE A 110 9.90 5.62 11.35
N TYR A 111 9.31 6.20 12.39
CA TYR A 111 9.39 7.64 12.67
C TYR A 111 10.84 8.08 12.89
N ASP A 112 11.58 7.35 13.73
CA ASP A 112 12.98 7.64 14.03
C ASP A 112 13.87 7.47 12.79
N ASP A 113 13.62 6.44 11.97
CA ASP A 113 14.32 6.24 10.68
C ASP A 113 14.16 7.46 9.75
N ILE A 114 12.98 8.08 9.71
CA ILE A 114 12.74 9.31 8.92
C ILE A 114 13.51 10.49 9.53
N LYS A 115 13.50 10.62 10.86
CA LYS A 115 14.19 11.71 11.55
C LYS A 115 15.71 11.64 11.44
N GLN A 116 16.28 10.44 11.47
CA GLN A 116 17.74 10.24 11.34
C GLN A 116 18.30 10.73 10.00
N VAL A 117 17.50 10.71 8.94
CA VAL A 117 17.90 11.24 7.62
C VAL A 117 17.56 12.73 7.43
N GLY A 118 17.08 13.41 8.48
CA GLY A 118 16.75 14.84 8.46
C GLY A 118 15.38 15.18 7.88
N ASP A 119 14.55 14.18 7.57
CA ASP A 119 13.20 14.38 7.04
C ASP A 119 12.13 14.47 8.15
N ILE A 120 10.92 14.83 7.75
CA ILE A 120 9.76 14.94 8.66
C ILE A 120 8.63 14.07 8.13
N PRO A 121 8.08 13.15 8.94
CA PRO A 121 6.90 12.38 8.55
C PRO A 121 5.70 13.29 8.29
N GLU A 122 4.74 12.82 7.48
CA GLU A 122 3.53 13.60 7.25
C GLU A 122 2.78 13.89 8.56
N PRO A 123 2.11 15.05 8.70
CA PRO A 123 1.40 15.42 9.92
C PRO A 123 0.44 14.33 10.42
N LYS A 124 -0.24 13.63 9.50
CA LYS A 124 -1.15 12.52 9.84
C LYS A 124 -0.43 11.36 10.53
N ALA A 125 0.79 11.04 10.12
CA ALA A 125 1.59 10.00 10.74
C ALA A 125 2.02 10.38 12.15
N ILE A 126 2.40 11.64 12.37
CA ILE A 126 2.75 12.15 13.70
C ILE A 126 1.54 12.10 14.64
N VAL A 127 0.37 12.56 14.17
CA VAL A 127 -0.88 12.52 14.96
C VAL A 127 -1.27 11.09 15.32
N SER A 128 -1.03 10.11 14.44
CA SER A 128 -1.39 8.71 14.74
C SER A 128 -0.57 8.06 15.86
N LEU A 129 0.52 8.68 16.31
CA LEU A 129 1.38 8.16 17.38
C LEU A 129 0.97 8.63 18.79
N ILE A 130 -0.03 9.50 18.90
CA ILE A 130 -0.53 10.11 20.15
C ILE A 130 -1.92 9.55 20.45
#